data_AF-A0A2I2MBK1-F1
#
_entry.id   AF-A0A2I2MBK1-F1
#
_cell.length_a   1.000
_cell.length_b   1.000
_cell.length_c   1.000
_cell.angle_alpha   90.00
_cell.angle_beta   90.00
_cell.angle_gamma   90.00
#
_symmetry.space_group_name_H-M   'P 1'
#
loop_
_entity.id
_entity.type
_entity.pdbx_description
1 polymer ?
#
loop_
_entity_poly.entity_id
_entity_poly.type
_entity_poly.pdbx_seq_one_letter_code
_entity_poly.pdbx_strand_id
1 'polypeptide(L)' 'MIALKVFRFTYNENIDIIEKIYKDKVADYMLSHLIDKKNDYKETYQNNLKAWEEFILDLDQNNAEILDNYIFNK' A
#
# COMPACT_ATOMS: atom_id res chain seq x y z
N MET A 1 -8.93 6.98 16.03
CA MET A 1 -9.04 7.79 14.79
C MET A 1 -8.10 7.31 13.69
N ILE A 2 -6.82 7.11 13.97
CA ILE A 2 -5.80 6.65 12.98
C ILE A 2 -6.19 5.31 12.34
N ALA A 3 -6.42 4.27 13.14
CA ALA A 3 -6.84 2.95 12.63
C ALA A 3 -8.14 2.99 11.79
N LEU A 4 -9.09 3.86 12.14
CA LEU A 4 -10.33 4.02 11.38
C LEU A 4 -10.07 4.66 10.01
N LYS A 5 -9.11 5.59 9.89
CA LYS A 5 -8.76 6.24 8.62
C LYS A 5 -8.04 5.26 7.70
N VAL A 6 -7.08 4.49 8.23
CA VAL A 6 -6.41 3.40 7.48
C VAL A 6 -7.43 2.36 7.01
N PHE A 7 -8.29 1.87 7.90
CA PHE A 7 -9.31 0.88 7.53
C PHE A 7 -10.29 1.39 6.46
N ARG A 8 -10.76 2.64 6.58
CA ARG A 8 -11.62 3.25 5.54
C ARG A 8 -10.88 3.40 4.22
N PHE A 9 -9.59 3.75 4.26
CA PHE A 9 -8.76 3.86 3.07
C PHE A 9 -8.62 2.50 2.38
N THR A 10 -8.18 1.45 3.09
CA THR A 10 -7.97 0.11 2.52
C THR A 10 -9.27 -0.56 2.09
N TYR A 11 -10.41 -0.18 2.67
CA TYR A 11 -11.74 -0.64 2.24
C TYR A 11 -12.20 0.04 0.94
N ASN A 12 -11.94 1.34 0.78
CA ASN A 12 -12.45 2.12 -0.35
C ASN A 12 -11.52 2.12 -1.57
N GLU A 13 -10.21 2.02 -1.34
CA GLU A 13 -9.20 2.10 -2.39
C GLU A 13 -8.73 0.71 -2.80
N ASN A 14 -8.73 0.45 -4.11
CA ASN A 14 -8.14 -0.77 -4.63
C ASN A 14 -6.62 -0.73 -4.45
N ILE A 15 -6.02 -1.85 -4.04
CA ILE A 15 -4.56 -1.96 -3.86
C ILE A 15 -3.78 -1.62 -5.14
N ASP A 16 -4.40 -1.66 -6.32
CA ASP A 16 -3.81 -1.15 -7.57
C ASP A 16 -3.34 0.33 -7.52
N ILE A 17 -3.74 1.08 -6.49
CA ILE A 17 -3.25 2.45 -6.26
C ILE A 17 -1.77 2.52 -5.83
N ILE A 18 -1.11 1.41 -5.46
CA ILE A 18 0.27 1.40 -4.95
C ILE A 18 1.23 2.15 -5.89
N GLU A 19 1.16 1.94 -7.20
CA GLU A 19 2.01 2.67 -8.14
C GLU A 19 1.87 4.20 -7.97
N LYS A 20 0.63 4.70 -7.90
CA LYS A 20 0.35 6.13 -7.71
C LYS A 20 0.86 6.66 -6.37
N ILE A 21 0.87 5.84 -5.32
CA ILE A 21 1.33 6.25 -3.99
C ILE A 21 2.84 6.46 -3.98
N TYR A 22 3.59 5.56 -4.62
CA TYR A 22 5.04 5.49 -4.49
C TYR A 22 5.81 6.09 -5.68
N LYS A 23 5.15 6.28 -6.82
CA LYS A 23 5.74 6.94 -7.98
C LYS A 23 6.36 8.29 -7.59
N ASP A 24 7.57 8.53 -8.09
CA ASP A 24 8.40 9.71 -7.84
C ASP A 24 8.83 9.93 -6.37
N LYS A 25 8.52 8.99 -5.45
CA LYS A 25 8.93 9.04 -4.03
C LYS A 25 9.97 8.01 -3.64
N VAL A 26 10.12 6.96 -4.45
CA VAL A 26 11.11 5.89 -4.29
C VAL A 26 11.85 5.69 -5.62
N ALA A 27 13.01 5.03 -5.57
CA ALA A 27 13.74 4.65 -6.78
C ALA A 27 12.98 3.60 -7.61
N ASP A 28 13.21 3.57 -8.92
CA ASP A 28 12.49 2.69 -9.86
C ASP A 28 12.52 1.21 -9.45
N TYR A 29 13.68 0.70 -9.01
CA TYR A 29 13.80 -0.69 -8.56
C TYR A 29 12.92 -0.99 -7.34
N MET A 30 12.77 -0.02 -6.43
CA MET A 30 11.92 -0.16 -5.26
C MET A 30 10.45 -0.08 -5.64
N LEU A 31 10.09 0.80 -6.59
CA LEU A 31 8.74 0.88 -7.12
C LEU A 31 8.33 -0.45 -7.77
N SER A 32 9.20 -1.05 -8.59
CA SER A 32 8.96 -2.39 -9.16
C SER A 32 8.75 -3.43 -8.07
N HIS A 33 9.61 -3.48 -7.05
CA HIS A 33 9.49 -4.42 -5.94
C HIS A 33 8.16 -4.29 -5.17
N LEU A 34 7.69 -3.06 -4.94
CA LEU A 34 6.41 -2.81 -4.28
C LEU A 34 5.22 -3.23 -5.16
N ILE A 35 5.30 -3.01 -6.47
CA ILE A 35 4.27 -3.43 -7.43
C ILE A 35 4.20 -4.97 -7.50
N ASP A 36 5.34 -5.64 -7.52
CA ASP A 36 5.42 -7.11 -7.55
C ASP A 36 4.80 -7.70 -6.27
N LYS A 37 5.20 -7.24 -5.08
CA LYS A 37 4.58 -7.65 -3.80
C LYS A 37 3.06 -7.43 -3.81
N LYS A 38 2.61 -6.27 -4.27
CA LYS A 38 1.19 -5.94 -4.37
C LYS A 38 0.45 -6.91 -5.30
N ASN A 39 1.06 -7.28 -6.43
CA ASN A 39 0.47 -8.25 -7.35
C ASN A 39 0.40 -9.65 -6.73
N ASP A 40 1.47 -10.09 -6.07
CA ASP A 40 1.54 -11.38 -5.39
C ASP A 40 0.43 -11.51 -4.33
N TYR A 41 0.24 -10.50 -3.48
CA TYR A 41 -0.83 -10.50 -2.48
C TYR A 41 -2.22 -10.44 -3.11
N LYS A 42 -2.40 -9.65 -4.17
CA LYS A 42 -3.68 -9.56 -4.87
C LYS A 42 -4.07 -10.91 -5.51
N GLU A 43 -3.11 -11.61 -6.12
CA GLU A 43 -3.33 -12.94 -6.71
C GLU A 43 -3.57 -14.00 -5.63
N THR A 44 -2.75 -14.01 -4.58
CA THR A 44 -2.82 -15.00 -3.49
C THR A 44 -4.15 -14.92 -2.75
N TYR A 45 -4.59 -13.72 -2.38
CA TYR A 45 -5.74 -13.56 -1.49
C TYR A 45 -7.06 -13.33 -2.22
N GLN A 46 -7.03 -12.84 -3.46
CA GLN A 46 -8.24 -12.50 -4.24
C GLN A 46 -9.25 -11.60 -3.49
N ASN A 47 -8.76 -10.87 -2.48
CA ASN A 47 -9.54 -10.03 -1.59
C ASN A 47 -8.74 -8.75 -1.33
N ASN A 48 -9.31 -7.61 -1.70
CA ASN A 48 -8.63 -6.31 -1.62
C ASN A 48 -8.17 -5.96 -0.21
N LEU A 49 -9.05 -6.16 0.78
CA LEU A 49 -8.75 -5.81 2.16
C LEU A 49 -7.64 -6.70 2.71
N LYS A 50 -7.66 -8.00 2.39
CA LYS A 50 -6.62 -8.94 2.82
C LYS A 50 -5.28 -8.64 2.15
N ALA A 51 -5.29 -8.32 0.85
CA ALA A 51 -4.08 -7.92 0.15
C ALA A 51 -3.46 -6.65 0.76
N TRP A 52 -4.29 -5.66 1.14
CA TRP A 52 -3.84 -4.46 1.83
C TRP A 52 -3.23 -4.75 3.20
N GLU A 53 -3.87 -5.59 4.01
CA GLU A 53 -3.38 -5.97 5.33
C GLU A 53 -1.97 -6.54 5.23
N GLU A 54 -1.76 -7.48 4.31
CA GLU A 54 -0.51 -8.19 4.13
C GLU A 54 0.57 -7.29 3.54
N PHE A 55 0.19 -6.43 2.58
CA PHE A 55 1.09 -5.42 2.04
C PHE A 55 1.59 -4.46 3.13
N ILE A 56 0.70 -3.95 3.99
CA ILE A 56 1.05 -3.00 5.05
C ILE A 56 1.99 -3.65 6.09
N LEU A 57 1.72 -4.91 6.47
CA LEU A 57 2.53 -5.65 7.42
C LEU A 57 3.95 -5.94 6.91
N ASP A 58 4.15 -5.95 5.59
CA ASP A 58 5.43 -6.26 4.93
C ASP A 58 6.22 -5.01 4.49
N LEU A 59 5.72 -3.81 4.83
CA LEU A 59 6.45 -2.56 4.59
C LEU A 59 7.57 -2.35 5.61
N ASP A 60 8.72 -1.88 5.12
CA ASP A 60 9.71 -1.25 6.00
C ASP A 60 9.23 0.12 6.50
N GLN A 61 9.97 0.67 7.47
CA GLN A 61 9.61 1.95 8.08
C GLN A 61 9.50 3.11 7.07
N ASN A 62 10.43 3.20 6.10
CA ASN A 62 10.44 4.31 5.15
C ASN A 62 9.22 4.26 4.23
N ASN A 63 8.89 3.07 3.73
CA ASN A 63 7.74 2.87 2.87
C ASN A 63 6.42 3.05 3.65
N ALA A 64 6.36 2.58 4.91
CA ALA A 64 5.23 2.83 5.79
C ALA A 64 4.98 4.33 6.01
N GLU A 65 6.03 5.13 6.23
CA GLU A 65 5.92 6.59 6.36
C GLU A 65 5.38 7.27 5.09
N ILE A 66 5.76 6.79 3.89
CA ILE A 66 5.22 7.30 2.62
C ILE A 66 3.71 7.01 2.51
N LEU A 67 3.30 5.79 2.86
CA LEU A 67 1.89 5.39 2.85
C LEU A 67 1.08 6.19 3.88
N ASP A 68 1.59 6.33 5.09
CA ASP A 68 0.97 7.13 6.14
C ASP A 68 0.81 8.58 5.69
N ASN A 69 1.85 9.21 5.16
CA ASN A 69 1.75 10.57 4.64
C ASN A 69 0.68 10.69 3.54
N TYR A 70 0.54 9.69 2.67
CA TYR A 70 -0.50 9.69 1.64
C TYR A 70 -1.92 9.56 2.21
N ILE A 71 -2.13 8.70 3.21
CA ILE A 71 -3.43 8.49 3.85
C ILE A 71 -3.83 9.69 4.71
N PHE A 72 -2.87 10.27 5.43
CA PHE A 72 -3.14 11.27 6.45
C PHE A 72 -3.07 12.71 5.97
N ASN A 73 -2.18 13.03 5.02
CA ASN A 73 -1.91 14.40 4.57
C ASN A 73 -2.48 14.72 3.17
N LYS A 74 -3.33 13.85 2.62
CA LYS A 74 -4.26 14.20 1.56
C LYS A 74 -5.47 14.97 2.09
#